data_AF-K0NXQ7-F1
#
_entry.id   AF-K0NXQ7-F1
#
_cell.length_a   1.000
_cell.length_b   1.000
_cell.length_c   1.000
_cell.angle_alpha   90.00
_cell.angle_beta   90.00
_cell.angle_gamma   90.00
#
_symmetry.space_group_name_H-M   'P 1'
#
loop_
_entity.id
_entity.type
_entity.pdbx_description
1 polymer ?
#
loop_
_entity_poly.entity_id
_entity_poly.type
_entity_poly.pdbx_seq_one_letter_code
_entity_poly.pdbx_strand_id
1 'polypeptide(L)'
;MKVALEQSKNIAKFEDNCLLALSSLYGIELMEDNAEMLVMNMLQEFISDYLGGIVTIDPSAKKNDKVIKSAKVIIRSNMAQGDALTYETSTDDPIIFSEWETFSKNGRLYVQRKEQTFESIVAGEDIVNSMAASQQEEMDLFSSYDTDEEGDLDDNYRTCF
;
A
#
# COMPACT_ATOMS: atom_id res chain seq x y z
N MET A 1 13.05 0.01 7.74
CA MET A 1 13.16 -0.79 6.49
C MET A 1 14.42 -1.67 6.38
N LYS A 2 15.03 -2.08 7.49
CA LYS A 2 16.30 -2.83 7.47
C LYS A 2 16.23 -4.21 6.79
N VAL A 3 15.21 -5.02 7.10
CA VAL A 3 15.04 -6.36 6.51
C VAL A 3 14.79 -6.28 5.00
N ALA A 4 14.00 -5.30 4.56
CA ALA A 4 13.79 -5.05 3.13
C ALA A 4 15.11 -4.75 2.43
N LEU A 5 16.00 -3.96 3.05
CA LEU A 5 17.32 -3.64 2.52
C LEU A 5 18.21 -4.90 2.42
N GLU A 6 18.26 -5.71 3.48
CA GLU A 6 19.05 -6.96 3.52
C GLU A 6 18.61 -7.99 2.46
N GLN A 7 17.32 -8.04 2.14
CA GLN A 7 16.78 -8.96 1.14
C GLN A 7 16.81 -8.43 -0.31
N SER A 8 17.34 -7.24 -0.53
CA SER A 8 17.31 -6.57 -1.83
C SER A 8 18.67 -6.53 -2.50
N LYS A 9 18.69 -6.88 -3.79
CA LYS A 9 19.93 -6.89 -4.60
C LYS A 9 20.17 -5.58 -5.34
N ASN A 10 19.12 -4.77 -5.51
CA ASN A 10 19.15 -3.48 -6.20
C ASN A 10 18.03 -2.58 -5.67
N ILE A 11 18.01 -1.32 -6.09
CA ILE A 11 17.03 -0.32 -5.63
C ILE A 11 15.60 -0.71 -5.98
N ALA A 12 15.35 -1.18 -7.20
CA ALA A 12 13.99 -1.57 -7.61
C ALA A 12 13.42 -2.67 -6.69
N LYS A 13 14.24 -3.69 -6.36
CA LYS A 13 13.81 -4.75 -5.44
C LYS A 13 13.64 -4.24 -4.01
N PHE A 14 14.45 -3.27 -3.59
CA PHE A 14 14.30 -2.61 -2.29
C PHE A 14 13.01 -1.81 -2.20
N GLU A 15 12.64 -1.10 -3.26
CA GLU A 15 11.37 -0.38 -3.38
C GLU A 15 10.18 -1.33 -3.29
N ASP A 16 10.18 -2.42 -4.05
CA ASP A 16 9.14 -3.45 -3.99
C ASP A 16 9.01 -4.05 -2.59
N ASN A 17 10.14 -4.43 -1.97
CA ASN A 17 10.15 -5.03 -0.65
C ASN A 17 9.71 -4.04 0.45
N CYS A 18 10.01 -2.75 0.29
CA CYS A 18 9.53 -1.70 1.17
C CYS A 18 8.01 -1.57 1.13
N LEU A 19 7.43 -1.50 -0.08
CA LEU A 19 5.97 -1.39 -0.25
C LEU A 19 5.26 -2.67 0.22
N LEU A 20 5.84 -3.84 -0.04
CA LEU A 20 5.36 -5.12 0.47
C LEU A 20 5.38 -5.17 2.01
N ALA A 21 6.43 -4.64 2.64
CA ALA A 21 6.47 -4.57 4.10
C ALA A 21 5.36 -3.65 4.65
N LEU A 22 5.15 -2.48 4.02
CA LEU A 22 4.07 -1.56 4.41
C LEU A 22 2.68 -2.17 4.22
N SER A 23 2.47 -2.97 3.16
CA SER A 23 1.16 -3.58 2.90
C SER A 23 0.76 -4.59 3.97
N SER A 24 1.73 -5.13 4.73
CA SER A 24 1.49 -6.04 5.85
C SER A 24 1.36 -5.35 7.22
N LEU A 25 1.52 -4.02 7.27
CA LEU A 25 1.50 -3.26 8.51
C LEU A 25 0.17 -2.54 8.68
N TYR A 26 -0.48 -2.77 9.82
CA TYR A 26 -1.78 -2.20 10.18
C TYR A 26 -1.72 -1.52 11.55
N GLY A 27 -2.54 -0.49 11.74
CA GLY A 27 -2.67 0.19 13.02
C GLY A 27 -4.10 0.64 13.26
N ILE A 28 -4.53 0.57 14.52
CA ILE A 28 -5.80 1.12 15.00
C ILE A 28 -5.47 2.12 16.10
N GLU A 29 -6.11 3.27 16.04
CA GLU A 29 -6.00 4.29 17.08
C GLU A 29 -7.39 4.80 17.47
N LEU A 30 -7.61 5.00 18.77
CA LEU A 30 -8.94 5.29 19.30
C LEU A 30 -9.36 6.73 19.02
N MET A 31 -8.45 7.68 19.21
CA MET A 31 -8.75 9.11 19.03
C MET A 31 -8.36 9.58 17.63
N GLU A 32 -9.20 10.43 17.02
CA GLU A 32 -8.99 10.93 15.65
C GLU A 32 -7.67 11.69 15.48
N ASP A 33 -7.33 12.56 16.42
CA ASP A 33 -6.08 13.33 16.42
C ASP A 33 -4.84 12.42 16.55
N ASN A 34 -4.93 11.38 17.38
CA ASN A 34 -3.88 10.38 17.49
C ASN A 34 -3.75 9.57 16.19
N ALA A 35 -4.86 9.23 15.52
CA ALA A 35 -4.84 8.50 14.26
C ALA A 35 -4.19 9.32 13.14
N GLU A 36 -4.46 10.62 13.07
CA GLU A 36 -3.78 11.54 12.17
C GLU A 36 -2.27 11.62 12.45
N MET A 37 -1.88 11.75 13.73
CA MET A 37 -0.48 11.74 14.14
C MET A 37 0.22 10.42 13.80
N LEU A 38 -0.46 9.28 14.00
CA LEU A 38 0.04 7.96 13.63
C LEU A 38 0.38 7.90 12.14
N VAL A 39 -0.54 8.32 11.26
CA VAL A 39 -0.31 8.37 9.81
C VAL A 39 0.85 9.27 9.44
N MET A 40 0.94 10.46 10.05
CA MET A 40 2.03 11.41 9.80
C MET A 40 3.39 10.85 10.23
N ASN A 41 3.48 10.31 11.44
CA ASN A 41 4.70 9.75 11.99
C ASN A 41 5.17 8.55 11.15
N MET A 42 4.25 7.66 10.79
CA MET A 42 4.55 6.51 9.94
C MET A 42 5.08 6.91 8.56
N LEU A 43 4.48 7.92 7.93
CA LEU A 43 4.94 8.41 6.64
C LEU A 43 6.34 9.05 6.74
N GLN A 44 6.60 9.83 7.79
CA GLN A 44 7.90 10.46 8.02
C GLN A 44 8.99 9.40 8.25
N GLU A 45 8.72 8.43 9.12
CA GLU A 45 9.66 7.34 9.42
C GLU A 45 9.95 6.52 8.16
N PHE A 46 8.91 6.16 7.40
CA PHE A 46 9.07 5.46 6.13
C PHE A 46 9.99 6.23 5.16
N ILE A 47 9.72 7.53 4.94
CA ILE A 47 10.50 8.34 4.00
C ILE A 47 11.96 8.41 4.45
N SER A 48 12.20 8.64 5.76
CA SER A 48 13.56 8.68 6.32
C SER A 48 14.32 7.39 6.05
N ASP A 49 13.71 6.25 6.40
CA ASP A 49 14.30 4.92 6.23
C ASP A 49 14.52 4.55 4.75
N TYR A 50 13.55 4.86 3.89
CA TYR A 50 13.62 4.60 2.46
C TYR A 50 14.77 5.38 1.82
N LEU A 51 14.89 6.69 2.11
CA LEU A 51 15.96 7.53 1.60
C LEU A 51 17.34 7.04 2.09
N GLY A 52 17.46 6.65 3.36
CA GLY A 52 18.68 6.05 3.89
C GLY A 52 19.05 4.74 3.18
N GLY A 53 18.05 3.89 2.92
CA GLY A 53 18.24 2.61 2.22
C GLY A 53 18.72 2.77 0.78
N ILE A 54 18.11 3.65 -0.02
CA ILE A 54 18.55 3.85 -1.42
C ILE A 54 19.97 4.41 -1.51
N VAL A 55 20.34 5.34 -0.62
CA VAL A 55 21.70 5.92 -0.56
C VAL A 55 22.72 4.87 -0.13
N THR A 56 22.32 3.92 0.72
CA THR A 56 23.18 2.80 1.13
C THR A 56 23.48 1.86 -0.04
N ILE A 57 22.51 1.66 -0.96
CA ILE A 57 22.70 0.82 -2.15
C ILE A 57 23.51 1.57 -3.22
N ASP A 58 23.17 2.82 -3.51
CA ASP A 58 23.86 3.68 -4.46
C ASP A 58 23.83 5.14 -3.96
N PRO A 59 24.99 5.74 -3.63
CA PRO A 59 25.07 7.12 -3.15
C PRO A 59 24.57 8.17 -4.14
N SER A 60 24.46 7.83 -5.42
CA SER A 60 23.95 8.72 -6.49
C SER A 60 22.45 8.54 -6.75
N ALA A 61 21.81 7.59 -6.06
CA ALA A 61 20.38 7.31 -6.21
C ALA A 61 19.52 8.54 -5.92
N LYS A 62 18.50 8.72 -6.74
CA LYS A 62 17.45 9.72 -6.52
C LYS A 62 16.21 9.02 -5.98
N LYS A 63 15.46 9.73 -5.14
CA LYS A 63 14.17 9.26 -4.66
C LYS A 63 13.23 8.98 -5.84
N ASN A 64 12.45 7.91 -5.70
CA ASN A 64 11.36 7.60 -6.61
C ASN A 64 10.06 8.16 -6.03
N ASP A 65 9.55 9.25 -6.61
CA ASP A 65 8.32 9.88 -6.11
C ASP A 65 7.09 8.96 -6.23
N LYS A 66 7.12 7.96 -7.13
CA LYS A 66 6.03 6.97 -7.23
C LYS A 66 5.97 6.10 -5.99
N VAL A 67 7.12 5.62 -5.51
CA VAL A 67 7.20 4.79 -4.28
C VAL A 67 6.69 5.55 -3.07
N ILE A 68 7.03 6.84 -2.96
CA ILE A 68 6.55 7.69 -1.86
C ILE A 68 5.03 7.87 -1.94
N LYS A 69 4.47 8.09 -3.14
CA LYS A 69 3.01 8.18 -3.33
C LYS A 69 2.32 6.86 -2.98
N SER A 70 2.85 5.73 -3.43
CA SER A 70 2.33 4.40 -3.13
C SER A 70 2.33 4.12 -1.63
N ALA A 71 3.45 4.39 -0.95
CA ALA A 71 3.56 4.23 0.50
C ALA A 71 2.54 5.09 1.25
N LYS A 72 2.32 6.34 0.80
CA LYS A 72 1.32 7.23 1.39
C LYS A 72 -0.10 6.69 1.26
N VAL A 73 -0.43 6.04 0.14
CA VAL A 73 -1.73 5.37 -0.04
C VAL A 73 -1.83 4.19 0.92
N ILE A 74 -0.86 3.29 0.92
CA ILE A 74 -0.87 2.08 1.75
C ILE A 74 -0.99 2.44 3.24
N ILE A 75 -0.16 3.36 3.73
CA ILE A 75 -0.19 3.78 5.14
C ILE A 75 -1.56 4.34 5.51
N ARG A 76 -2.17 5.19 4.66
CA ARG A 76 -3.49 5.74 4.96
C ARG A 76 -4.60 4.70 4.92
N SER A 77 -4.50 3.74 4.03
CA SER A 77 -5.47 2.65 3.89
C SER A 77 -5.36 1.59 4.99
N ASN A 78 -4.23 1.54 5.69
CA ASN A 78 -3.95 0.53 6.72
C ASN A 78 -4.03 1.07 8.15
N MET A 79 -4.10 2.39 8.35
CA MET A 79 -4.26 3.03 9.65
C MET A 79 -5.70 3.48 9.82
N ALA A 80 -6.41 2.87 10.76
CA ALA A 80 -7.83 3.14 11.00
C ALA A 80 -8.05 3.85 12.35
N GLN A 81 -9.06 4.71 12.40
CA GLN A 81 -9.59 5.24 13.65
C GLN A 81 -10.71 4.31 14.15
N GLY A 82 -10.66 3.90 15.42
CA GLY A 82 -11.73 3.11 16.03
C GLY A 82 -11.31 2.41 17.32
N ASP A 83 -12.28 1.77 17.97
CA ASP A 83 -12.07 0.93 19.15
C ASP A 83 -11.82 -0.51 18.72
N ALA A 84 -10.59 -0.98 18.95
CA ALA A 84 -10.19 -2.34 18.62
C ALA A 84 -10.91 -3.42 19.46
N LEU A 85 -11.54 -3.06 20.59
CA LEU A 85 -12.29 -3.99 21.44
C LEU A 85 -13.74 -4.17 20.98
N THR A 86 -14.34 -3.14 20.38
CA THR A 86 -15.71 -3.21 19.85
C THR A 86 -15.76 -3.42 18.34
N TYR A 87 -14.62 -3.25 17.65
CA TYR A 87 -14.48 -3.34 16.19
C TYR A 87 -15.18 -2.19 15.43
N GLU A 88 -15.51 -1.10 16.12
CA GLU A 88 -16.29 0.02 15.60
C GLU A 88 -15.48 1.33 15.59
N THR A 89 -15.82 2.25 14.68
CA THR A 89 -15.28 3.60 14.61
C THR A 89 -15.93 4.50 15.67
N SER A 90 -15.51 5.77 15.75
CA SER A 90 -16.20 6.77 16.57
C SER A 90 -17.65 7.08 16.16
N THR A 91 -18.07 6.62 14.99
CA THR A 91 -19.42 6.79 14.44
C THR A 91 -20.28 5.53 14.53
N ASP A 92 -19.84 4.52 15.29
CA ASP A 92 -20.47 3.20 15.42
C ASP A 92 -20.53 2.40 14.09
N ASP A 93 -19.67 2.74 13.12
CA ASP A 93 -19.50 1.97 11.88
C ASP A 93 -18.42 0.88 12.06
N PRO A 94 -18.48 -0.27 11.37
CA PRO A 94 -17.41 -1.27 11.45
C PRO A 94 -16.06 -0.71 10.97
N ILE A 95 -14.98 -1.04 11.67
CA ILE A 95 -13.61 -0.75 11.21
C ILE A 95 -13.35 -1.57 9.95
N ILE A 96 -12.92 -0.90 8.88
CA ILE A 96 -12.60 -1.53 7.59
C ILE A 96 -11.09 -1.52 7.38
N PHE A 97 -10.53 -2.67 7.04
CA PHE A 97 -9.13 -2.83 6.64
C PHE A 97 -8.97 -3.11 5.16
N SER A 98 -7.83 -2.67 4.64
CA SER A 98 -7.39 -2.95 3.28
C SER A 98 -6.41 -4.11 3.27
N GLU A 99 -6.85 -5.28 2.83
CA GLU A 99 -5.97 -6.40 2.53
C GLU A 99 -5.32 -6.22 1.16
N TRP A 100 -4.05 -6.61 1.06
CA TRP A 100 -3.26 -6.47 -0.17
C TRP A 100 -2.78 -7.84 -0.63
N GLU A 101 -3.44 -8.38 -1.65
CA GLU A 101 -3.02 -9.62 -2.30
C GLU A 101 -1.93 -9.31 -3.33
N THR A 102 -0.84 -10.06 -3.31
CA THR A 102 0.25 -9.90 -4.29
C THR A 102 0.18 -10.99 -5.35
N PHE A 103 0.37 -10.61 -6.60
CA PHE A 103 0.49 -11.56 -7.70
C PHE A 103 1.58 -11.13 -8.66
N SER A 104 2.18 -12.07 -9.39
CA SER A 104 3.19 -11.74 -10.40
C SER A 104 2.68 -12.06 -11.79
N LYS A 105 2.85 -11.11 -12.70
CA LYS A 105 2.54 -11.26 -14.12
C LYS A 105 3.73 -10.78 -14.93
N ASN A 106 4.26 -11.64 -15.80
CA ASN A 106 5.42 -11.36 -16.65
C ASN A 106 6.67 -10.87 -15.86
N GLY A 107 6.89 -11.41 -14.66
CA GLY A 107 8.03 -11.03 -13.81
C GLY A 107 7.90 -9.68 -13.11
N ARG A 108 6.77 -8.98 -13.26
CA ARG A 108 6.41 -7.79 -12.48
C ARG A 108 5.54 -8.19 -11.29
N LEU A 109 5.71 -7.51 -10.17
CA LEU A 109 4.87 -7.65 -8.98
C LEU A 109 3.67 -6.72 -9.12
N TYR A 110 2.48 -7.24 -8.84
CA TYR A 110 1.23 -6.49 -8.79
C TYR A 110 0.59 -6.71 -7.43
N VAL A 111 -0.23 -5.75 -7.03
CA VAL A 111 -1.01 -5.83 -5.79
C VAL A 111 -2.47 -5.54 -6.09
N GLN A 112 -3.36 -6.29 -5.46
CA GLN A 112 -4.80 -6.09 -5.51
C GLN A 112 -5.29 -5.78 -4.09
N ARG A 113 -6.03 -4.68 -3.94
CA ARG A 113 -6.65 -4.30 -2.67
C ARG A 113 -8.02 -4.96 -2.54
N LYS A 114 -8.29 -5.53 -1.37
CA LYS A 114 -9.59 -6.04 -0.95
C LYS A 114 -9.96 -5.42 0.39
N GLU A 115 -11.21 -5.06 0.58
CA GLU A 115 -11.68 -4.51 1.86
C GLU A 115 -12.35 -5.59 2.69
N GLN A 116 -12.08 -5.61 3.99
CA GLN A 116 -12.68 -6.53 4.96
C GLN A 116 -12.97 -5.80 6.27
N THR A 117 -13.99 -6.24 7.02
CA THR A 117 -14.26 -5.69 8.34
C THR A 117 -13.31 -6.29 9.36
N PHE A 118 -12.95 -5.52 10.39
CA PHE A 118 -12.06 -6.02 11.43
C PHE A 118 -12.68 -7.21 12.19
N GLU A 119 -13.99 -7.16 12.41
CA GLU A 119 -14.74 -8.27 13.02
C GLU A 119 -14.63 -9.56 12.20
N SER A 120 -14.78 -9.53 10.86
CA SER A 120 -14.68 -10.75 10.03
C SER A 120 -13.27 -11.35 10.06
N ILE A 121 -12.24 -10.49 10.06
CA ILE A 121 -10.84 -10.91 10.19
C ILE A 121 -10.62 -11.63 11.53
N VAL A 122 -11.15 -11.08 12.63
CA VAL A 122 -11.00 -11.67 13.97
C VAL A 122 -11.80 -12.97 14.12
N ALA A 123 -12.98 -13.03 13.53
CA ALA A 123 -13.82 -14.24 13.52
C ALA A 123 -13.21 -15.39 12.70
N GLY A 124 -12.22 -15.09 11.85
CA GLY A 124 -11.65 -16.07 10.91
C GLY A 124 -12.63 -16.46 9.81
N GLU A 125 -13.58 -15.58 9.50
CA GLU A 125 -14.49 -15.77 8.38
C GLU A 125 -13.79 -15.35 7.10
N ASP A 126 -13.24 -16.33 6.37
CA ASP A 126 -12.85 -16.13 4.98
C ASP A 126 -14.12 -15.78 4.19
N ILE A 127 -14.31 -14.50 3.83
CA ILE A 127 -15.42 -14.09 2.98
C ILE A 127 -15.18 -14.63 1.57
N VAL A 128 -15.60 -15.88 1.35
CA VAL A 128 -16.04 -16.41 0.07
C VAL A 128 -17.53 -16.10 -0.08
N ASN A 129 -17.81 -14.92 -0.66
CA ASN A 129 -19.12 -14.40 -1.07
C ASN A 129 -20.10 -13.94 0.02
N SER A 130 -20.26 -12.61 0.18
CA SER A 130 -21.56 -11.94 0.03
C SER A 130 -21.48 -10.40 0.02
N MET A 131 -21.72 -9.84 -1.16
CA MET A 131 -22.43 -8.59 -1.46
C MET A 131 -22.37 -7.42 -0.45
N ALA A 132 -21.41 -6.52 -0.67
CA ALA A 132 -21.69 -5.10 -0.87
C ALA A 132 -20.82 -4.66 -2.05
N ALA A 133 -21.35 -3.84 -2.96
CA ALA A 133 -20.65 -3.41 -4.16
C ALA A 133 -19.44 -2.54 -3.80
N SER A 134 -18.29 -3.15 -3.52
CA SER A 134 -17.00 -2.45 -3.52
C SER A 134 -16.68 -2.14 -4.97
N GLN A 135 -16.65 -0.84 -5.30
CA GLN A 135 -16.13 -0.38 -6.59
C GLN A 135 -14.75 -1.01 -6.78
N GLN A 136 -14.62 -1.88 -7.78
CA GLN A 136 -13.34 -2.46 -8.17
C GLN A 136 -12.46 -1.34 -8.73
N GLU A 137 -11.70 -0.68 -7.87
CA GLU A 137 -10.58 0.16 -8.28
C GLU A 137 -9.32 -0.70 -8.36
N GLU A 138 -9.11 -1.29 -9.54
CA GLU A 138 -7.82 -1.84 -9.93
C GLU A 138 -6.87 -0.65 -10.16
N MET A 139 -6.13 -0.22 -9.13
CA MET A 139 -5.01 0.69 -9.32
C MET A 139 -3.80 -0.10 -9.78
N ASP A 140 -3.46 0.02 -11.07
CA ASP A 140 -2.17 -0.46 -11.59
C ASP A 140 -1.04 0.39 -11.00
N LEU A 141 -0.46 -0.11 -9.91
CA LEU A 141 0.62 0.53 -9.16
C LEU A 141 1.94 0.62 -9.97
N PHE A 142 2.03 -0.08 -11.11
CA PHE A 142 3.28 -0.28 -11.87
C PHE A 142 3.16 0.01 -13.38
N SER A 143 2.16 0.80 -13.80
CA SER A 143 1.75 0.97 -15.20
C SER A 143 2.72 1.66 -16.17
N SER A 144 3.99 1.93 -15.83
CA SER A 144 4.88 2.65 -16.77
C SER A 144 6.24 2.01 -17.01
N TYR A 145 6.32 0.68 -16.98
CA TYR A 145 7.34 0.03 -17.80
C TYR A 145 6.78 -0.12 -19.22
N ASP A 146 6.55 1.02 -19.87
CA ASP A 146 6.62 1.10 -21.31
C ASP A 146 8.11 1.01 -21.64
N THR A 147 8.53 -0.20 -21.99
CA THR A 147 9.72 -0.35 -22.82
C THR A 147 9.49 0.48 -24.08
N ASP A 148 10.38 1.42 -24.32
CA ASP A 148 10.48 2.14 -25.59
C ASP A 148 10.64 1.14 -26.74
N GLU A 149 9.54 0.65 -27.28
CA GLU A 149 9.47 0.02 -28.60
C GLU A 149 8.29 0.64 -29.35
N GLU A 150 8.64 1.41 -30.38
CA GLU A 150 7.70 1.95 -31.36
C GLU A 150 6.77 0.84 -31.90
N GLY A 151 5.47 1.08 -31.82
CA GLY A 151 4.45 0.27 -32.48
C GLY A 151 3.08 0.94 -32.37
N ASP A 152 2.66 1.56 -33.47
CA ASP A 152 1.33 2.17 -33.67
C ASP A 152 0.17 1.31 -33.16
N LEU A 153 -0.59 1.77 -32.16
CA LEU A 153 -1.98 1.34 -31.93
C LEU A 153 -2.83 2.44 -31.26
N ASP A 154 -3.80 2.90 -32.05
CA ASP A 154 -5.08 3.59 -31.79
C ASP A 154 -5.31 4.46 -30.53
N ASP A 155 -5.59 5.72 -30.86
CA ASP A 155 -6.23 6.81 -30.11
C ASP A 155 -7.58 6.39 -29.48
N ASN A 156 -7.61 5.81 -28.27
CA ASN A 156 -8.85 5.87 -27.47
C ASN A 156 -8.78 5.57 -25.97
N TYR A 157 -7.84 6.10 -25.17
CA TYR A 157 -8.12 6.18 -23.72
C TYR A 157 -7.67 7.52 -23.13
N ARG A 158 -8.70 8.28 -22.72
CA ARG A 158 -8.62 9.56 -22.03
C ARG A 158 -7.84 9.45 -20.72
N THR A 159 -7.03 10.47 -20.48
CA THR A 159 -6.50 10.87 -19.18
C THR A 159 -7.60 10.98 -18.13
N CYS A 160 -7.37 10.42 -16.93
CA CYS A 160 -8.08 10.77 -15.71
C CYS A 160 -7.06 11.11 -14.60
N PHE A 161 -7.49 12.02 -13.73
CA PHE A 161 -6.75 12.86 -12.79
C PHE A 161 -6.01 12.13 -11.67
#